data_AF-A0A3P7M639-F1
#
_entry.id   AF-A0A3P7M639-F1
#
_cell.length_a   1.000
_cell.length_b   1.000
_cell.length_c   1.000
_cell.angle_alpha   90.00
_cell.angle_beta   90.00
_cell.angle_gamma   90.00
#
_symmetry.space_group_name_H-M   'P 1'
#
loop_
_entity.id
_entity.type
_entity.pdbx_description
1 polymer ?
#
loop_
_entity_poly.entity_id
_entity_poly.type
_entity_poly.pdbx_seq_one_letter_code
_entity_poly.pdbx_strand_id
1 'polypeptide(L)'
;MGDNKQADTQLVSKNTPEHTVDLQVAPCDGSETDSDCEHKFVFPLRHELPPHDYLRFILTVWYSPETSSSIADMMTRVYNEAQLKVLLTSPMDVVLMKSRKFFLELNI
;
A
#
# COMPACT_ATOMS: atom_id res chain seq x y z
N MET A 1 -27.00 -24.07 61.59
CA MET A 1 -25.97 -25.11 61.82
C MET A 1 -25.45 -25.53 60.46
N GLY A 2 -24.23 -25.22 60.05
CA GLY A 2 -23.14 -24.51 60.70
C GLY A 2 -22.18 -23.99 59.62
N ASP A 3 -21.44 -22.97 60.01
CA ASP A 3 -20.46 -22.17 59.27
C ASP A 3 -19.19 -22.93 58.88
N ASN A 4 -18.50 -22.46 57.82
CA ASN A 4 -17.04 -22.26 57.68
C ASN A 4 -16.70 -22.07 56.19
N LYS A 5 -16.33 -20.92 55.61
CA LYS A 5 -15.36 -19.83 55.92
C LYS A 5 -13.96 -20.09 55.32
N GLN A 6 -13.46 -19.04 54.65
CA GLN A 6 -12.07 -18.73 54.24
C GLN A 6 -11.53 -19.30 52.91
N ALA A 7 -10.74 -18.59 52.10
CA ALA A 7 -10.09 -17.28 52.28
C ALA A 7 -9.88 -16.54 50.95
N ASP A 8 -10.04 -15.23 51.04
CA ASP A 8 -9.65 -14.17 50.12
C ASP A 8 -8.13 -13.93 50.24
N THR A 9 -7.42 -13.64 49.15
CA THR A 9 -6.32 -12.65 49.20
C THR A 9 -5.96 -12.19 47.79
N GLN A 10 -6.32 -10.94 47.53
CA GLN A 10 -5.75 -10.10 46.50
C GLN A 10 -4.22 -9.99 46.61
N LEU A 11 -3.55 -9.82 45.47
CA LEU A 11 -2.34 -9.00 45.42
C LEU A 11 -2.41 -8.08 44.19
N VAL A 12 -2.67 -6.83 44.51
CA VAL A 12 -2.64 -5.64 43.66
C VAL A 12 -1.20 -5.19 43.44
N SER A 13 -0.99 -4.43 42.37
CA SER A 13 0.04 -3.39 42.20
C SER A 13 1.32 -3.73 41.41
N LYS A 14 1.31 -3.27 40.14
CA LYS A 14 1.82 -1.95 39.70
C LYS A 14 3.05 -2.00 38.76
N ASN A 15 2.96 -1.09 37.78
CA ASN A 15 4.01 -0.41 36.98
C ASN A 15 4.83 -1.20 35.93
N THR A 16 4.54 -0.85 34.67
CA THR A 16 5.42 -0.73 33.47
C THR A 16 6.86 -0.28 33.83
N PRO A 17 7.91 -0.62 33.05
CA PRO A 17 8.07 -0.11 31.67
C PRO A 17 8.67 -1.08 30.63
N GLU A 18 8.26 -0.82 29.39
CA GLU A 18 9.07 -0.77 28.16
C GLU A 18 9.81 -2.01 27.60
N HIS A 19 9.48 -2.22 26.32
CA HIS A 19 10.35 -2.54 25.19
C HIS A 19 10.34 -3.98 24.65
N THR A 20 9.85 -4.08 23.40
CA THR A 20 10.49 -4.77 22.25
C THR A 20 9.58 -5.81 21.55
N VAL A 21 8.88 -5.29 20.53
CA VAL A 21 8.33 -5.90 19.29
C VAL A 21 7.76 -7.33 19.34
N ASP A 22 6.42 -7.41 19.37
CA ASP A 22 5.64 -8.56 18.94
C ASP A 22 5.35 -8.42 17.43
N LEU A 23 6.02 -9.24 16.62
CA LEU A 23 5.64 -9.53 15.24
C LEU A 23 4.90 -10.88 15.25
N GLN A 24 3.65 -10.88 15.70
CA GLN A 24 2.73 -11.99 15.42
C GLN A 24 2.38 -12.01 13.93
N VAL A 25 3.12 -12.83 13.18
CA VAL A 25 2.66 -13.37 11.89
C VAL A 25 1.58 -14.40 12.20
N ALA A 26 0.32 -14.05 11.95
CA ALA A 26 -0.78 -15.01 11.97
C ALA A 26 -0.70 -15.94 10.74
N PRO A 27 -0.96 -17.25 10.88
CA PRO A 27 -1.01 -18.18 9.75
C PRO A 27 -2.39 -18.11 9.09
N CYS A 28 -2.47 -17.65 7.85
CA CYS A 28 -3.68 -17.81 7.04
C CYS A 28 -3.68 -19.19 6.40
N ASP A 29 -4.45 -20.10 7.00
CA ASP A 29 -4.91 -21.34 6.40
C ASP A 29 -5.91 -21.00 5.28
N GLY A 30 -5.68 -21.52 4.07
CA GLY A 30 -6.45 -21.12 2.90
C GLY A 30 -6.14 -21.94 1.65
N SER A 31 -6.60 -23.19 1.68
CA SER A 31 -7.03 -24.05 0.57
C SER A 31 -6.59 -23.68 -0.86
N GLU A 32 -5.80 -24.56 -1.44
CA GLU A 32 -5.60 -24.72 -2.88
C GLU A 32 -6.92 -25.08 -3.60
N THR A 33 -7.47 -24.14 -4.37
CA THR A 33 -8.42 -24.45 -5.45
C THR A 33 -8.09 -23.61 -6.67
N ASP A 34 -7.68 -24.34 -7.70
CA ASP A 34 -7.59 -23.99 -9.11
C ASP A 34 -8.88 -23.26 -9.58
N SER A 35 -8.76 -22.05 -10.14
CA SER A 35 -9.52 -21.57 -11.31
C SER A 35 -9.41 -20.04 -11.47
N ASP A 36 -9.04 -19.64 -12.69
CA ASP A 36 -9.09 -18.28 -13.28
C ASP A 36 -8.40 -17.16 -12.49
N CYS A 37 -7.08 -17.09 -12.65
CA CYS A 37 -6.32 -15.91 -12.28
C CYS A 37 -6.64 -14.79 -13.30
N GLU A 38 -7.82 -14.17 -13.19
CA GLU A 38 -8.00 -12.79 -13.65
C GLU A 38 -6.88 -12.00 -12.97
N HIS A 39 -5.81 -11.69 -13.72
CA HIS A 39 -4.69 -10.89 -13.26
C HIS A 39 -5.20 -9.45 -13.06
N LYS A 40 -6.00 -9.25 -12.01
CA LYS A 40 -6.27 -7.94 -11.45
C LYS A 40 -4.93 -7.52 -10.86
N PHE A 41 -4.16 -6.76 -11.63
CA PHE A 41 -2.98 -6.05 -11.16
C PHE A 41 -3.43 -5.06 -10.07
N VAL A 42 -3.69 -5.58 -8.88
CA VAL A 42 -3.95 -4.80 -7.68
C VAL A 42 -2.59 -4.56 -7.06
N PHE A 43 -1.96 -3.47 -7.48
CA PHE A 43 -0.73 -3.02 -6.84
C PHE A 43 -0.99 -2.82 -5.34
N PRO A 44 -0.25 -3.50 -4.44
CA PRO A 44 -0.53 -3.49 -3.00
C PRO A 44 -0.33 -2.13 -2.31
N LEU A 45 0.21 -1.13 -3.00
CA LEU A 45 0.80 0.08 -2.41
C LEU A 45 -0.13 1.30 -2.40
N ARG A 46 -1.46 1.12 -2.36
CA ARG A 46 -2.41 2.23 -2.55
C ARG A 46 -2.35 3.33 -1.49
N HIS A 47 -1.63 3.18 -0.38
CA HIS A 47 -1.69 4.13 0.74
C HIS A 47 -0.35 4.62 1.34
N GLU A 48 0.79 4.03 1.01
CA GLU A 48 2.07 4.41 1.67
C GLU A 48 2.94 5.36 0.85
N LEU A 49 2.75 5.43 -0.48
CA LEU A 49 3.61 6.23 -1.35
C LEU A 49 3.00 7.58 -1.71
N PRO A 50 3.83 8.64 -1.82
CA PRO A 50 3.44 9.87 -2.49
C PRO A 50 2.91 9.53 -3.90
N PRO A 51 1.89 10.23 -4.40
CA PRO A 51 1.29 9.89 -5.69
C PRO A 51 2.27 10.05 -6.86
N HIS A 52 3.28 10.92 -6.74
CA HIS A 52 4.37 11.00 -7.71
C HIS A 52 5.22 9.72 -7.74
N ASP A 53 5.67 9.24 -6.57
CA ASP A 53 6.45 8.00 -6.48
C ASP A 53 5.63 6.78 -6.91
N TYR A 54 4.35 6.74 -6.56
CA TYR A 54 3.46 5.69 -6.99
C TYR A 54 3.25 5.72 -8.51
N LEU A 55 3.05 6.90 -9.11
CA LEU A 55 2.99 7.06 -10.58
C LEU A 55 4.28 6.58 -11.24
N ARG A 56 5.44 6.99 -10.73
CA ARG A 56 6.74 6.53 -11.26
C ARG A 56 6.83 5.01 -11.20
N PHE A 57 6.50 4.43 -10.04
CA PHE A 57 6.54 2.99 -9.84
C PHE A 57 5.64 2.23 -10.81
N ILE A 58 4.36 2.59 -10.93
CA ILE A 58 3.46 1.89 -11.86
C ILE A 58 3.92 2.03 -13.32
N LEU A 59 4.54 3.16 -13.70
CA LEU A 59 5.05 3.36 -15.05
C LEU A 59 6.26 2.49 -15.38
N THR A 60 7.01 2.01 -14.38
CA THR A 60 8.16 1.11 -14.62
C THR A 60 7.77 -0.24 -15.23
N VAL A 61 6.48 -0.61 -15.20
CA VAL A 61 5.99 -1.82 -15.87
C VAL A 61 6.02 -1.67 -17.40
N TRP A 62 5.89 -0.45 -17.93
CA TRP A 62 5.83 -0.17 -19.37
C TRP A 62 7.01 0.63 -19.90
N TYR A 63 7.70 1.38 -19.04
CA TYR A 63 8.81 2.25 -19.40
C TYR A 63 10.06 1.90 -18.58
N SER A 64 11.24 2.23 -19.10
CA SER A 64 12.47 2.10 -18.32
C SER A 64 12.40 2.99 -17.06
N PRO A 65 13.16 2.67 -16.00
CA PRO A 65 13.20 3.49 -14.79
C PRO A 65 13.49 4.97 -15.07
N GLU A 66 14.43 5.26 -15.98
CA GLU A 66 14.77 6.62 -16.41
C GLU A 66 13.58 7.32 -17.07
N THR A 67 12.97 6.69 -18.08
CA THR A 67 11.81 7.24 -18.79
C THR A 67 10.60 7.41 -17.87
N SER A 68 10.32 6.43 -17.01
CA SER A 68 9.22 6.50 -16.05
C SER A 68 9.38 7.69 -15.08
N SER A 69 10.61 7.97 -14.64
CA SER A 69 10.91 9.13 -13.81
C SER A 69 10.69 10.43 -14.57
N SER A 70 11.19 10.54 -15.82
CA SER A 70 10.99 11.74 -16.63
C SER A 70 9.51 12.01 -16.94
N ILE A 71 8.73 10.97 -17.22
CA ILE A 71 7.28 11.10 -17.42
C ILE A 71 6.60 11.55 -16.13
N ALA A 72 6.89 10.90 -15.00
CA ALA A 72 6.29 11.26 -13.72
C ALA A 72 6.61 12.71 -13.32
N ASP A 73 7.86 13.16 -13.52
CA ASP A 73 8.29 14.53 -13.25
C ASP A 73 7.60 15.57 -14.13
N MET A 74 7.39 15.26 -15.42
CA MET A 74 6.59 16.13 -16.29
C MET A 74 5.13 16.16 -15.86
N MET A 75 4.56 15.01 -15.49
CA MET A 75 3.18 14.91 -15.04
C MET A 75 2.95 15.71 -13.75
N THR A 76 3.89 15.72 -12.80
CA THR A 76 3.76 16.54 -11.58
C THR A 76 3.91 18.04 -11.78
N ARG A 77 4.50 18.47 -12.90
CA ARG A 77 4.52 19.90 -13.28
C ARG A 77 3.18 20.36 -13.84
N VAL A 78 2.38 19.44 -14.39
CA VAL A 78 1.08 19.72 -15.01
C VAL A 78 -0.08 19.42 -14.08
N TYR A 79 0.02 18.35 -13.30
CA TYR A 79 -0.99 17.89 -12.36
C TYR A 79 -0.57 18.18 -10.93
N ASN A 80 -1.49 18.75 -10.15
CA ASN A 80 -1.31 18.86 -8.71
C ASN A 80 -1.56 17.51 -8.02
N GLU A 81 -1.14 17.37 -6.76
CA GLU A 81 -1.22 16.11 -6.01
C GLU A 81 -2.62 15.48 -5.99
N ALA A 82 -3.67 16.29 -5.81
CA ALA A 82 -5.05 15.82 -5.84
C ALA A 82 -5.47 15.27 -7.21
N GLN A 83 -5.01 15.88 -8.30
CA GLN A 83 -5.29 15.41 -9.67
C GLN A 83 -4.54 14.12 -9.97
N LEU A 84 -3.29 13.99 -9.50
CA LEU A 84 -2.57 12.73 -9.59
C LEU A 84 -3.27 11.62 -8.82
N LYS A 85 -3.75 11.88 -7.59
CA LYS A 85 -4.52 10.89 -6.82
C LYS A 85 -5.75 10.41 -7.59
N VAL A 86 -6.51 11.32 -8.20
CA VAL A 86 -7.67 10.96 -9.05
C VAL A 86 -7.25 10.19 -10.31
N LEU A 87 -6.14 10.55 -10.93
CA LEU A 87 -5.61 9.80 -12.07
C LEU A 87 -5.24 8.37 -11.66
N LEU A 88 -4.62 8.20 -10.50
CA LEU A 88 -4.15 6.92 -9.99
C LEU A 88 -5.28 6.01 -9.49
N THR A 89 -6.49 6.54 -9.27
CA THR A 89 -7.69 5.73 -9.03
C THR A 89 -8.39 5.32 -10.32
N SER A 90 -7.97 5.86 -11.48
CA SER A 90 -8.52 5.50 -12.78
C SER A 90 -8.00 4.14 -13.26
N PRO A 91 -8.68 3.49 -14.23
CA PRO A 91 -8.16 2.28 -14.87
C PRO A 91 -6.78 2.49 -15.47
N MET A 92 -5.96 1.43 -15.50
CA MET A 92 -4.57 1.52 -15.94
C MET A 92 -4.43 2.06 -17.37
N ASP A 93 -5.34 1.69 -18.29
CA ASP A 93 -5.38 2.23 -19.65
C ASP A 93 -5.48 3.75 -19.68
N VAL A 94 -6.23 4.35 -18.76
CA VAL A 94 -6.37 5.81 -18.67
C VAL A 94 -5.06 6.44 -18.21
N VAL A 95 -4.41 5.84 -17.20
CA VAL A 95 -3.09 6.29 -16.73
C VAL A 95 -2.08 6.24 -17.87
N LEU A 96 -1.98 5.11 -18.57
CA LEU A 96 -1.05 4.93 -19.68
C LEU A 96 -1.35 5.85 -20.86
N MET A 97 -2.61 6.06 -21.20
CA MET A 97 -3.01 7.00 -22.25
C MET A 97 -2.55 8.42 -21.91
N LYS A 98 -2.69 8.85 -20.65
CA LYS A 98 -2.22 10.17 -20.21
C LYS A 98 -0.69 10.24 -20.27
N SER A 99 0.00 9.24 -19.71
CA SER A 99 1.47 9.17 -19.71
C SER A 99 2.07 9.13 -21.11
N ARG A 100 1.40 8.51 -22.10
CA ARG A 100 1.84 8.47 -23.50
C ARG A 100 2.01 9.86 -24.11
N LYS A 101 1.15 10.82 -23.73
CA LYS A 101 1.31 12.21 -24.19
C LYS A 101 2.67 12.77 -23.75
N PHE A 102 3.00 12.62 -22.47
CA PHE A 102 4.25 13.09 -21.90
C PHE A 102 5.46 12.36 -22.46
N PHE A 103 5.33 11.05 -22.73
CA PHE A 103 6.38 10.29 -23.41
C PHE A 103 6.71 10.89 -24.80
N LEU A 104 5.70 11.24 -25.59
CA LEU A 104 5.91 11.88 -26.89
C LEU A 104 6.53 13.28 -26.77
N GLU A 105 6.24 14.00 -25.69
CA GLU A 105 6.83 15.33 -25.43
C GLU A 105 8.30 15.26 -24.96
N LEU A 106 8.76 14.11 -24.42
CA LEU A 106 10.16 13.93 -24.02
C LEU A 106 11.13 13.90 -25.20
N ASN A 107 10.67 13.58 -26.41
CA ASN A 107 11.50 13.49 -27.63
C ASN A 107 12.77 12.65 -27.44
N ILE A 108 12.63 11.52 -26.76
CA ILE A 108 13.66 10.52 -26.48
C ILE A 108 13.49 9.27 -27.33
#